data_AF-A0A7R8U9J5-F1
#
_entry.id   AF-A0A7R8U9J5-F1
#
_cell.length_a   1.000
_cell.length_b   1.000
_cell.length_c   1.000
_cell.angle_alpha   90.00
_cell.angle_beta   90.00
_cell.angle_gamma   90.00
#
_symmetry.space_group_name_H-M   'P 1'
#
loop_
_entity.id
_entity.type
_entity.pdbx_description
1 polymer ?
#
loop_
_entity_poly.entity_id
_entity_poly.type
_entity_poly.pdbx_seq_one_letter_code
_entity_poly.pdbx_strand_id
1 'polypeptide(L)'
;MGDLLKSNPIFTKLGFDESNQWILYADGMQNFFNWMANNITESNIPADAEIYEENNLKERAQWFDGEELEDMLESLEERHPGILSYTDKDLNNMKNEIRELEDMERSYMQLNEKLEKTKANLNREISDLELSVHDTENRLEQATCSAMEKAKELQEIQKNNLDLNAELRSCFTETQMPPLFIHEMPLDEYFTKSDLFQQYLKMYMKTNLKAKVQ
;
A
#
# COMPACT_ATOMS: atom_id res chain seq x y z
N MET A 1 34.06 46.55 -50.92
CA MET A 1 34.93 45.98 -49.88
C MET A 1 34.17 46.08 -48.57
N GLY A 2 33.94 44.96 -47.90
CA GLY A 2 33.22 44.94 -46.62
C GLY A 2 34.03 45.59 -45.50
N ASP A 3 33.31 46.16 -44.54
CA ASP A 3 33.87 46.77 -43.33
C ASP A 3 34.41 45.65 -42.43
N LEU A 4 35.74 45.40 -42.48
CA LEU A 4 36.40 44.27 -41.79
C LEU A 4 36.18 44.31 -40.27
N LEU A 5 36.02 45.52 -39.71
CA LEU A 5 35.71 45.75 -38.30
C LEU A 5 34.32 45.26 -37.90
N LYS A 6 33.35 45.33 -38.82
CA LYS A 6 31.97 44.88 -38.56
C LYS A 6 31.79 43.40 -38.85
N SER A 7 32.60 42.84 -39.75
CA SER A 7 32.51 41.42 -40.11
C SER A 7 33.22 40.48 -39.14
N ASN A 8 34.21 40.96 -38.38
CA ASN A 8 34.96 40.09 -37.46
C ASN A 8 35.18 40.75 -36.08
N PRO A 9 34.61 40.20 -34.99
CA PRO A 9 34.71 40.75 -33.64
C PRO A 9 36.12 40.66 -33.02
N ILE A 10 37.06 39.98 -33.69
CA ILE A 10 38.44 39.87 -33.21
C ILE A 10 39.18 41.22 -33.22
N PHE A 11 38.90 42.06 -34.21
CA PHE A 11 39.58 43.36 -34.35
C PHE A 11 39.09 44.38 -33.33
N THR A 12 37.80 44.34 -32.98
CA THR A 12 37.25 45.17 -31.91
C THR A 12 37.78 44.73 -30.53
N LYS A 13 37.97 43.43 -30.30
CA LYS A 13 38.62 42.90 -29.08
C LYS A 13 40.11 43.24 -29.00
N LEU A 14 40.82 43.34 -30.13
CA LEU A 14 42.22 43.79 -30.21
C LEU A 14 42.38 45.30 -30.05
N GLY A 15 41.29 46.06 -29.89
CA GLY A 15 41.32 47.51 -29.66
C GLY A 15 41.37 48.35 -30.94
N PHE A 16 41.09 47.77 -32.11
CA PHE A 16 40.88 48.56 -33.32
C PHE A 16 39.49 49.20 -33.28
N ASP A 17 39.45 50.51 -33.36
CA ASP A 17 38.26 51.35 -33.41
C ASP A 17 38.12 52.02 -34.79
N GLU A 18 37.01 52.75 -35.00
CA GLU A 18 36.77 53.50 -36.24
C GLU A 18 37.88 54.54 -36.52
N SER A 19 38.64 54.96 -35.49
CA SER A 19 39.75 55.91 -35.65
C SER A 19 41.04 55.28 -36.19
N ASN A 20 41.26 53.97 -35.94
CA ASN A 20 42.43 53.21 -36.42
C ASN A 20 42.11 52.27 -37.60
N GLN A 21 40.90 52.36 -38.15
CA GLN A 21 40.43 51.56 -39.28
C GLN A 21 41.33 51.67 -40.53
N TRP A 22 42.04 52.78 -40.71
CA TRP A 22 42.95 53.01 -41.83
C TRP A 22 44.09 51.98 -41.90
N ILE A 23 44.51 51.42 -40.75
CA ILE A 23 45.59 50.42 -40.66
C ILE A 23 45.19 49.11 -41.36
N LEU A 24 43.90 48.76 -41.29
CA LEU A 24 43.34 47.53 -41.91
C LEU A 24 43.36 47.60 -43.44
N TYR A 25 43.46 48.80 -44.00
CA TYR A 25 43.46 49.06 -45.44
C TYR A 25 44.80 49.58 -45.96
N ALA A 26 45.85 49.60 -45.13
CA ALA A 26 47.18 49.98 -45.59
C ALA A 26 47.72 48.91 -46.56
N ASP A 27 48.20 49.33 -47.73
CA ASP A 27 48.60 48.44 -48.85
C ASP A 27 49.64 47.36 -48.46
N GLY A 28 50.46 47.61 -47.43
CA GLY A 28 51.42 46.64 -46.91
C GLY A 28 50.86 45.63 -45.90
N MET A 29 49.74 45.92 -45.25
CA MET A 29 49.18 45.11 -44.15
C MET A 29 47.82 44.49 -44.47
N GLN A 30 47.16 44.91 -45.54
CA GLN A 30 45.84 44.41 -45.93
C GLN A 30 45.82 42.88 -46.12
N ASN A 31 46.87 42.30 -46.71
CA ASN A 31 46.98 40.84 -46.87
C ASN A 31 47.10 40.11 -45.52
N PHE A 32 47.81 40.69 -44.56
CA PHE A 32 47.97 40.12 -43.22
C PHE A 32 46.66 40.17 -42.43
N PHE A 33 45.95 41.30 -42.43
CA PHE A 33 44.67 41.41 -41.73
C PHE A 33 43.56 40.58 -42.37
N ASN A 34 43.55 40.45 -43.70
CA ASN A 34 42.66 39.52 -44.39
C ASN A 34 42.95 38.06 -44.04
N TRP A 35 44.24 37.68 -43.91
CA TRP A 35 44.61 36.35 -43.45
C TRP A 35 44.17 36.13 -41.99
N MET A 36 44.44 37.09 -41.11
CA MET A 36 44.08 37.02 -39.69
C MET A 36 42.56 36.87 -39.50
N ALA A 37 41.76 37.67 -40.22
CA ALA A 37 40.30 37.62 -40.16
C ALA A 37 39.72 36.26 -40.59
N ASN A 38 40.42 35.54 -41.46
CA ASN A 38 39.95 34.27 -42.02
C ASN A 38 40.50 33.03 -41.27
N ASN A 39 41.61 33.16 -40.54
CA ASN A 39 42.31 32.03 -39.93
C ASN A 39 42.31 32.05 -38.39
N ILE A 40 42.08 33.20 -37.77
CA ILE A 40 42.03 33.31 -36.31
C ILE A 40 40.57 33.51 -35.88
N THR A 41 40.06 32.52 -35.15
CA THR A 41 38.75 32.54 -34.48
C THR A 41 38.95 32.46 -32.97
N GLU A 42 37.91 32.79 -32.18
CA GLU A 42 37.97 32.66 -30.72
C GLU A 42 38.28 31.23 -30.25
N SER A 43 37.94 30.22 -31.06
CA SER A 43 38.28 28.81 -30.79
C SER A 43 39.75 28.46 -31.06
N ASN A 44 40.48 29.31 -31.78
CA ASN A 44 41.89 29.08 -32.13
C ASN A 44 42.85 29.90 -31.26
N ILE A 45 42.32 30.76 -30.38
CA ILE A 45 43.11 31.51 -29.41
C ILE A 45 43.01 30.77 -28.09
N PRO A 46 44.12 30.24 -27.54
CA PRO A 46 44.10 29.60 -26.25
C PRO A 46 43.60 30.59 -25.18
N ALA A 47 42.63 30.17 -24.38
CA ALA A 47 42.22 30.95 -23.22
C ALA A 47 43.32 30.92 -22.15
N ASP A 48 43.40 31.95 -21.31
CA ASP A 48 44.38 32.00 -20.20
C ASP A 48 44.28 30.76 -19.28
N ALA A 49 43.07 30.19 -19.15
CA ALA A 49 42.84 28.94 -18.42
C ALA A 49 43.51 27.74 -19.09
N GLU A 50 43.45 27.63 -20.42
CA GLU A 50 44.05 26.55 -21.20
C GLU A 50 45.58 26.65 -21.18
N ILE A 51 46.12 27.87 -21.29
CA ILE A 51 47.57 28.13 -21.17
C ILE A 51 48.06 27.77 -19.77
N TYR A 52 47.29 28.11 -18.74
CA TYR A 52 47.60 27.75 -17.35
C TYR A 52 47.58 26.23 -17.14
N GLU A 53 46.61 25.54 -17.72
CA GLU A 53 46.49 24.09 -17.62
C GLU A 53 47.62 23.37 -18.37
N GLU A 54 47.96 23.82 -19.58
CA GLU A 54 49.13 23.35 -20.34
C GLU A 54 50.42 23.48 -19.51
N ASN A 55 50.66 24.64 -18.92
CA ASN A 55 51.85 24.87 -18.09
C ASN A 55 51.87 23.96 -16.85
N ASN A 56 50.73 23.76 -16.19
CA ASN A 56 50.64 22.83 -15.06
C ASN A 56 50.93 21.38 -15.46
N LEU A 57 50.45 20.95 -16.63
CA LEU A 57 50.69 19.60 -17.13
C LEU A 57 52.17 19.39 -17.47
N LYS A 58 52.81 20.40 -18.05
CA LYS A 58 54.27 20.39 -18.31
C LYS A 58 55.07 20.33 -17.01
N GLU A 59 54.71 21.12 -16.00
CA GLU A 59 55.38 21.09 -14.69
C GLU A 59 55.25 19.74 -13.98
N ARG A 60 54.14 19.03 -14.19
CA ARG A 60 53.87 17.71 -13.60
C ARG A 60 54.43 16.54 -14.41
N ALA A 61 55.10 16.80 -15.54
CA ALA A 61 55.52 15.78 -16.51
C ALA A 61 54.36 14.88 -16.97
N GLN A 62 53.17 15.48 -17.12
CA GLN A 62 51.94 14.83 -17.60
C GLN A 62 51.49 15.40 -18.95
N TRP A 63 52.34 16.23 -19.57
CA TRP A 63 52.15 16.71 -20.92
C TRP A 63 52.85 15.75 -21.88
N PHE A 64 52.07 15.08 -22.72
CA PHE A 64 52.58 14.17 -23.74
C PHE A 64 52.44 14.82 -25.11
N ASP A 65 53.45 14.70 -25.96
CA ASP A 65 53.41 15.15 -27.34
C ASP A 65 53.80 14.03 -28.31
N GLY A 66 53.31 14.13 -29.55
CA GLY A 66 53.63 13.20 -30.64
C GLY A 66 53.41 11.73 -30.30
N GLU A 67 54.50 10.95 -30.38
CA GLU A 67 54.52 9.49 -30.24
C GLU A 67 54.18 9.04 -28.81
N GLU A 68 54.59 9.80 -27.77
CA GLU A 68 54.28 9.47 -26.38
C GLU A 68 52.78 9.62 -26.07
N LEU A 69 52.10 10.55 -26.75
CA LEU A 69 50.66 10.73 -26.63
C LEU A 69 49.90 9.57 -27.31
N GLU A 70 50.35 9.14 -28.48
CA GLU A 70 49.76 7.99 -29.19
C GLU A 70 49.92 6.71 -28.38
N ASP A 71 51.12 6.44 -27.83
CA ASP A 71 51.39 5.30 -26.96
C ASP A 71 50.49 5.33 -25.70
N MET A 72 50.32 6.51 -25.10
CA MET A 72 49.46 6.65 -23.92
C MET A 72 47.99 6.44 -24.28
N LEU A 73 47.50 6.98 -25.40
CA LEU A 73 46.13 6.78 -25.87
C LEU A 73 45.84 5.31 -26.20
N GLU A 74 46.78 4.62 -26.85
CA GLU A 74 46.67 3.18 -27.13
C GLU A 74 46.63 2.37 -25.83
N SER A 75 47.50 2.68 -24.87
CA SER A 75 47.49 2.03 -23.56
C SER A 75 46.19 2.29 -22.78
N LEU A 76 45.59 3.48 -22.94
CA LEU A 76 44.35 3.86 -22.30
C LEU A 76 43.18 3.07 -22.88
N GLU A 77 43.14 2.92 -24.20
CA GLU A 77 42.13 2.16 -24.93
C GLU A 77 42.26 0.65 -24.68
N GLU A 78 43.49 0.12 -24.56
CA GLU A 78 43.73 -1.28 -24.18
C GLU A 78 43.23 -1.56 -22.75
N ARG A 79 43.48 -0.64 -21.82
CA ARG A 79 43.07 -0.79 -20.42
C ARG A 79 41.58 -0.52 -20.20
N HIS A 80 41.01 0.40 -20.96
CA HIS A 80 39.64 0.87 -20.88
C HIS A 80 39.03 0.95 -22.27
N PRO A 81 38.61 -0.19 -22.85
CA PRO A 81 38.09 -0.22 -24.21
C PRO A 81 36.86 0.67 -24.34
N GLY A 82 36.86 1.51 -25.37
CA GLY A 82 35.80 2.45 -25.70
C GLY A 82 35.84 3.76 -24.91
N ILE A 83 36.82 4.00 -24.03
CA ILE A 83 36.85 5.22 -23.21
C ILE A 83 36.96 6.49 -24.05
N LEU A 84 37.67 6.42 -25.18
CA LEU A 84 37.83 7.53 -26.13
C LEU A 84 36.61 7.70 -27.05
N SER A 85 35.68 6.73 -27.06
CA SER A 85 34.51 6.72 -27.93
C SER A 85 33.28 7.41 -27.34
N TYR A 86 33.27 7.64 -26.02
CA TYR A 86 32.16 8.29 -25.34
C TYR A 86 32.29 9.81 -25.41
N THR A 87 31.19 10.46 -25.77
CA THR A 87 31.07 11.91 -25.69
C THR A 87 30.46 12.34 -24.35
N ASP A 88 30.65 13.59 -23.97
CA ASP A 88 29.97 14.19 -22.80
C ASP A 88 28.43 14.05 -22.88
N LYS A 89 27.89 14.00 -24.10
CA LYS A 89 26.47 13.77 -24.33
C LYS A 89 26.06 12.35 -23.91
N ASP A 90 26.87 11.34 -24.23
CA ASP A 90 26.60 9.95 -23.86
C ASP A 90 26.67 9.76 -22.35
N LEU A 91 27.67 10.38 -21.70
CA LEU A 91 27.78 10.40 -20.25
C LEU A 91 26.58 11.07 -19.58
N ASN A 92 26.10 12.18 -20.13
CA ASN A 92 24.90 12.86 -19.61
C ASN A 92 23.63 12.03 -19.82
N ASN A 93 23.50 11.34 -20.96
CA ASN A 93 22.38 10.43 -21.21
C ASN A 93 22.38 9.28 -20.20
N MET A 94 23.52 8.61 -20.01
CA MET A 94 23.63 7.53 -19.00
C MET A 94 23.33 8.02 -17.58
N LYS A 95 23.81 9.22 -17.21
CA LYS A 95 23.48 9.81 -15.90
C LYS A 95 21.98 10.06 -15.74
N ASN A 96 21.29 10.47 -16.79
CA ASN A 96 19.85 10.66 -16.77
C ASN A 96 19.11 9.32 -16.66
N GLU A 97 19.50 8.31 -17.43
CA GLU A 97 18.95 6.96 -17.35
C GLU A 97 19.10 6.36 -15.94
N ILE A 98 20.27 6.54 -15.32
CA ILE A 98 20.50 6.12 -13.93
C ILE A 98 19.52 6.81 -12.97
N ARG A 99 19.33 8.13 -13.08
CA ARG A 99 18.37 8.84 -12.23
C ARG A 99 16.94 8.36 -12.44
N GLU A 100 16.54 8.12 -13.69
CA GLU A 100 15.22 7.59 -14.01
C GLU A 100 15.02 6.19 -13.39
N LEU A 101 16.05 5.33 -13.46
CA LEU A 101 16.03 4.02 -12.82
C LEU A 101 15.91 4.13 -11.29
N GLU A 102 16.68 5.02 -10.66
CA GLU A 102 16.57 5.26 -9.21
C GLU A 102 15.19 5.78 -8.80
N ASP A 103 14.59 6.67 -9.59
CA ASP A 103 13.24 7.20 -9.33
C ASP A 103 12.17 6.11 -9.49
N MET A 104 12.32 5.24 -10.50
CA MET A 104 11.48 4.06 -10.64
C MET A 104 11.65 3.11 -9.45
N GLU A 105 12.88 2.83 -9.03
CA GLU A 105 13.16 1.97 -7.88
C GLU A 105 12.52 2.51 -6.60
N ARG A 106 12.67 3.81 -6.32
CA ARG A 106 12.01 4.50 -5.20
C ARG A 106 10.49 4.35 -5.27
N SER A 107 9.91 4.52 -6.46
CA SER A 107 8.46 4.37 -6.68
C SER A 107 7.99 2.93 -6.42
N TYR A 108 8.75 1.94 -6.87
CA TYR A 108 8.49 0.52 -6.61
C TYR A 108 8.56 0.19 -5.12
N MET A 109 9.55 0.70 -4.39
CA MET A 109 9.63 0.51 -2.94
C MET A 109 8.41 1.06 -2.22
N GLN A 110 7.96 2.27 -2.57
CA GLN A 110 6.75 2.88 -1.99
C GLN A 110 5.50 2.07 -2.30
N LEU A 111 5.37 1.56 -3.53
CA LEU A 111 4.26 0.70 -3.92
C LEU A 111 4.26 -0.60 -3.10
N ASN A 112 5.44 -1.21 -2.91
CA ASN A 112 5.58 -2.43 -2.13
C ASN A 112 5.21 -2.22 -0.67
N GLU A 113 5.62 -1.09 -0.06
CA GLU A 113 5.22 -0.75 1.31
C GLU A 113 3.71 -0.58 1.46
N LYS A 114 3.06 0.08 0.49
CA LYS A 114 1.59 0.20 0.45
C LYS A 114 0.92 -1.16 0.31
N LEU A 115 1.48 -2.05 -0.50
CA LEU A 115 0.94 -3.38 -0.71
C LEU A 115 1.02 -4.23 0.55
N GLU A 116 2.15 -4.21 1.27
CA GLU A 116 2.30 -4.91 2.55
C GLU A 116 1.35 -4.33 3.62
N LYS A 117 1.16 -3.01 3.69
CA LYS A 117 0.15 -2.40 4.58
C LYS A 117 -1.27 -2.86 4.24
N THR A 118 -1.61 -2.87 2.95
CA THR A 118 -2.94 -3.29 2.48
C THR A 118 -3.18 -4.77 2.80
N LYS A 119 -2.18 -5.62 2.56
CA LYS A 119 -2.20 -7.04 2.89
C LYS A 119 -2.39 -7.27 4.39
N ALA A 120 -1.68 -6.54 5.25
CA ALA A 120 -1.84 -6.63 6.69
C ALA A 120 -3.26 -6.23 7.14
N ASN A 121 -3.82 -5.16 6.56
CA ASN A 121 -5.19 -4.74 6.84
C ASN A 121 -6.21 -5.79 6.39
N LEU A 122 -6.08 -6.32 5.18
CA LEU A 122 -6.98 -7.36 4.66
C LEU A 122 -6.93 -8.63 5.51
N ASN A 123 -5.73 -9.06 5.94
CA ASN A 123 -5.61 -10.22 6.82
C ASN A 123 -6.34 -9.99 8.16
N ARG A 124 -6.25 -8.78 8.70
CA ARG A 124 -6.99 -8.43 9.92
C ARG A 124 -8.50 -8.47 9.70
N GLU A 125 -8.99 -7.87 8.62
CA GLU A 125 -10.41 -7.88 8.27
C GLU A 125 -10.93 -9.31 8.06
N ILE A 126 -10.14 -10.18 7.42
CA ILE A 126 -10.47 -11.60 7.27
C ILE A 126 -10.57 -12.28 8.63
N SER A 127 -9.60 -12.10 9.52
CA SER A 127 -9.65 -12.68 10.86
C SER A 127 -10.85 -12.19 11.68
N ASP A 128 -11.19 -10.90 11.60
CA ASP A 128 -12.35 -10.33 12.28
C ASP A 128 -13.66 -10.92 11.72
N LEU A 129 -13.74 -11.14 10.40
CA LEU A 129 -14.87 -11.80 9.75
C LEU A 129 -14.99 -13.28 10.14
N GLU A 130 -13.88 -14.02 10.19
CA GLU A 130 -13.85 -15.42 10.62
C GLU A 130 -14.36 -15.57 12.07
N LEU A 131 -13.94 -14.68 12.97
CA LEU A 131 -14.44 -14.65 14.34
C LEU A 131 -15.95 -14.36 14.39
N SER A 132 -16.41 -13.39 13.60
CA SER A 132 -17.83 -13.04 13.50
C SER A 132 -18.67 -14.21 12.99
N VAL A 133 -18.20 -14.92 11.96
CA VAL A 133 -18.85 -16.13 11.44
C VAL A 133 -18.96 -17.17 12.54
N HIS A 134 -17.86 -17.48 13.23
CA HIS A 134 -17.87 -18.47 14.30
C HIS A 134 -18.83 -18.10 15.45
N ASP A 135 -18.87 -16.84 15.86
CA ASP A 135 -19.82 -16.34 16.86
C ASP A 135 -21.27 -16.50 16.41
N THR A 136 -21.57 -16.22 15.13
CA THR A 136 -22.92 -16.39 14.59
C THR A 136 -23.34 -17.85 14.49
N GLU A 137 -22.42 -18.75 14.12
CA GLU A 137 -22.66 -20.20 14.08
C GLU A 137 -22.97 -20.74 15.49
N ASN A 138 -22.19 -20.33 16.49
CA ASN A 138 -22.42 -20.71 17.88
C ASN A 138 -23.80 -20.23 18.39
N ARG A 139 -24.19 -19.00 18.05
CA ARG A 139 -25.51 -18.46 18.40
C ARG A 139 -26.64 -19.21 17.70
N LEU A 140 -26.44 -19.58 16.43
CA LEU A 140 -27.40 -20.37 15.67
C LEU A 140 -27.60 -21.75 16.29
N GLU A 141 -26.51 -22.42 16.68
CA GLU A 141 -26.57 -23.72 17.34
C GLU A 141 -27.34 -23.63 18.66
N GLN A 142 -27.00 -22.67 19.52
CA GLN A 142 -27.71 -22.43 20.78
C GLN A 142 -29.21 -22.16 20.57
N ALA A 143 -29.57 -21.32 19.61
CA ALA A 143 -30.96 -21.02 19.28
C ALA A 143 -31.70 -22.27 18.77
N THR A 144 -31.03 -23.10 17.97
CA THR A 144 -31.57 -24.35 17.45
C THR A 144 -31.82 -25.35 18.57
N CYS A 145 -30.86 -25.54 19.48
CA CYS A 145 -31.04 -26.39 20.66
C CYS A 145 -32.24 -25.93 21.51
N SER A 146 -32.31 -24.63 21.82
CA SER A 146 -33.43 -24.09 22.60
C SER A 146 -34.79 -24.25 21.89
N ALA A 147 -34.84 -24.07 20.57
CA ALA A 147 -36.05 -24.30 19.79
C ALA A 147 -36.48 -25.77 19.81
N MET A 148 -35.53 -26.70 19.72
CA MET A 148 -35.81 -28.14 19.81
C MET A 148 -36.31 -28.54 21.21
N GLU A 149 -35.74 -27.98 22.28
CA GLU A 149 -36.21 -28.21 23.65
C GLU A 149 -37.65 -27.73 23.83
N LYS A 150 -37.95 -26.49 23.44
CA LYS A 150 -39.32 -25.95 23.50
C LYS A 150 -40.31 -26.74 22.65
N ALA A 151 -39.89 -27.24 21.49
CA ALA A 151 -40.72 -28.09 20.66
C ALA A 151 -41.08 -29.41 21.37
N LYS A 152 -40.12 -30.02 22.09
CA LYS A 152 -40.37 -31.21 22.91
C LYS A 152 -41.33 -30.92 24.07
N GLU A 153 -41.11 -29.82 24.80
CA GLU A 153 -42.00 -29.40 25.88
C GLU A 153 -43.43 -29.18 25.37
N LEU A 154 -43.60 -28.52 24.23
CA LEU A 154 -44.92 -28.31 23.61
C LEU A 154 -45.58 -29.65 23.22
N GLN A 155 -44.82 -30.61 22.68
CA GLN A 155 -45.34 -31.94 22.38
C GLN A 155 -45.81 -32.68 23.63
N GLU A 156 -45.08 -32.57 24.74
CA GLU A 156 -45.46 -33.18 26.02
C GLU A 156 -46.72 -32.53 26.60
N ILE A 157 -46.79 -31.20 26.60
CA ILE A 157 -47.99 -30.46 27.02
C ILE A 157 -49.20 -30.84 26.16
N GLN A 158 -49.02 -30.93 24.84
CA GLN A 158 -50.08 -31.32 23.92
C GLN A 158 -50.57 -32.74 24.22
N LYS A 159 -49.66 -33.69 24.46
CA LYS A 159 -50.00 -35.06 24.84
C LYS A 159 -50.78 -35.09 26.15
N ASN A 160 -50.29 -34.43 27.19
CA ASN A 160 -50.96 -34.37 28.49
C ASN A 160 -52.36 -33.75 28.38
N ASN A 161 -52.51 -32.70 27.57
CA ASN A 161 -53.81 -32.08 27.31
C ASN A 161 -54.77 -33.02 26.57
N LEU A 162 -54.28 -33.85 25.64
CA LEU A 162 -55.10 -34.86 24.97
C LEU A 162 -55.55 -35.93 25.96
N ASP A 163 -54.66 -36.40 26.82
CA ASP A 163 -54.95 -37.41 27.84
C ASP A 163 -55.99 -36.88 28.84
N LEU A 164 -55.82 -35.66 29.37
CA LEU A 164 -56.81 -35.02 30.26
C LEU A 164 -58.16 -34.80 29.56
N ASN A 165 -58.16 -34.39 28.30
CA ASN A 165 -59.40 -34.24 27.55
C ASN A 165 -60.12 -35.58 27.35
N ALA A 166 -59.38 -36.67 27.14
CA ALA A 166 -59.95 -38.01 27.06
C ALA A 166 -60.57 -38.44 28.40
N GLU A 167 -59.86 -38.20 29.52
CA GLU A 167 -60.35 -38.47 30.88
C GLU A 167 -61.62 -37.67 31.20
N LEU A 168 -61.62 -36.36 30.92
CA LEU A 168 -62.81 -35.52 31.06
C LEU A 168 -63.98 -36.05 30.25
N ARG A 169 -63.76 -36.42 28.98
CA ARG A 169 -64.80 -37.00 28.14
C ARG A 169 -65.35 -38.29 28.74
N SER A 170 -64.51 -39.20 29.23
CA SER A 170 -64.98 -40.43 29.89
C SER A 170 -65.89 -40.15 31.09
N CYS A 171 -65.56 -39.16 31.93
CA CYS A 171 -66.40 -38.75 33.07
C CYS A 171 -67.80 -38.23 32.67
N PHE A 172 -67.95 -37.72 31.44
CA PHE A 172 -69.24 -37.21 30.93
C PHE A 172 -69.97 -38.19 30.00
N THR A 173 -69.27 -39.18 29.43
CA THR A 173 -69.87 -40.19 28.53
C THR A 173 -70.19 -41.51 29.21
N GLU A 174 -69.53 -41.85 30.32
CA GLU A 174 -70.02 -42.91 31.20
C GLU A 174 -71.36 -42.43 31.77
N THR A 175 -72.36 -43.30 31.63
CA THR A 175 -73.78 -43.04 31.92
C THR A 175 -73.93 -42.15 33.15
N GLN A 176 -74.49 -40.95 32.97
CA GLN A 176 -75.01 -40.18 34.09
C GLN A 176 -76.01 -41.09 34.81
N MET A 177 -75.58 -41.68 35.93
CA MET A 177 -76.50 -42.19 36.92
C MET A 177 -77.50 -41.06 37.21
N PRO A 178 -78.80 -41.37 37.36
CA PRO A 178 -79.83 -40.35 37.49
C PRO A 178 -79.46 -39.36 38.61
N PRO A 179 -79.92 -38.10 38.56
CA PRO A 179 -79.55 -37.09 39.54
C PRO A 179 -80.11 -37.47 40.91
N LEU A 180 -79.36 -38.30 41.63
CA LEU A 180 -79.46 -38.46 43.06
C LEU A 180 -78.85 -37.20 43.62
N PHE A 181 -79.74 -36.27 43.97
CA PHE A 181 -79.43 -35.28 44.99
C PHE A 181 -78.72 -36.02 46.13
N ILE A 182 -77.54 -35.48 46.49
CA ILE A 182 -76.60 -35.95 47.53
C ILE A 182 -75.50 -36.89 47.02
N HIS A 183 -74.49 -36.31 46.36
CA HIS A 183 -73.14 -36.89 46.38
C HIS A 183 -72.47 -36.44 47.68
N GLU A 184 -72.78 -37.13 48.78
CA GLU A 184 -71.84 -37.17 49.90
C GLU A 184 -70.63 -37.95 49.39
N MET A 185 -69.54 -37.25 49.09
CA MET A 185 -68.24 -37.91 48.91
C MET A 185 -67.98 -38.71 50.19
N PRO A 186 -67.73 -40.02 50.11
CA PRO A 186 -67.38 -40.80 51.29
C PRO A 186 -66.24 -40.09 52.04
N LEU A 187 -66.38 -39.94 53.36
CA LEU A 187 -65.42 -39.19 54.18
C LEU A 187 -63.98 -39.66 53.93
N ASP A 188 -63.77 -40.95 53.67
CA ASP A 188 -62.47 -41.53 53.37
C ASP A 188 -61.85 -40.97 52.06
N GLU A 189 -62.64 -40.75 51.01
CA GLU A 189 -62.17 -40.13 49.77
C GLU A 189 -61.89 -38.64 49.96
N TYR A 190 -62.71 -37.96 50.77
CA TYR A 190 -62.48 -36.56 51.12
C TYR A 190 -61.17 -36.40 51.89
N PHE A 191 -60.92 -37.24 52.90
CA PHE A 191 -59.70 -37.24 53.67
C PHE A 191 -58.48 -37.57 52.80
N THR A 192 -58.60 -38.57 51.92
CA THR A 192 -57.52 -38.94 51.00
C THR A 192 -57.17 -37.79 50.05
N LYS A 193 -58.18 -37.11 49.47
CA LYS A 193 -57.94 -35.94 48.59
C LYS A 193 -57.42 -34.73 49.34
N SER A 194 -57.88 -34.49 50.57
CA SER A 194 -57.38 -33.43 51.45
C SER A 194 -55.90 -33.65 51.78
N ASP A 195 -55.51 -34.88 52.11
CA ASP A 195 -54.12 -35.26 52.38
C ASP A 195 -53.25 -35.11 51.12
N LEU A 196 -53.74 -35.56 49.96
CA LEU A 196 -53.05 -35.38 48.68
C LEU A 196 -52.83 -33.89 48.38
N PHE A 197 -53.86 -33.07 48.57
CA PHE A 197 -53.78 -31.63 48.37
C PHE A 197 -52.77 -30.99 49.32
N GLN A 198 -52.76 -31.37 50.60
CA GLN A 198 -51.75 -30.90 51.55
C GLN A 198 -50.33 -31.30 51.17
N GLN A 199 -50.14 -32.51 50.62
CA GLN A 199 -48.82 -32.97 50.13
C GLN A 199 -48.36 -32.15 48.93
N TYR A 200 -49.23 -31.92 47.95
CA TYR A 200 -48.93 -31.07 46.79
C TYR A 200 -48.66 -29.61 47.19
N LEU A 201 -49.45 -29.06 48.12
CA LEU A 201 -49.22 -27.71 48.66
C LEU A 201 -47.85 -27.63 49.35
N LYS A 202 -47.47 -28.63 50.15
CA LYS A 202 -46.14 -28.71 50.79
C LYS A 202 -45.01 -28.76 49.76
N MET A 203 -45.15 -29.57 48.70
CA MET A 203 -44.18 -29.60 47.61
C MET A 203 -44.08 -28.25 46.91
N TYR A 204 -45.21 -27.65 46.54
CA TYR A 204 -45.26 -26.35 45.89
C TYR A 204 -44.60 -25.24 46.72
N MET A 205 -44.89 -25.20 48.02
CA MET A 205 -44.25 -24.25 48.96
C MET A 205 -42.74 -24.50 49.04
N LYS A 206 -42.29 -25.77 49.10
CA LYS A 206 -40.86 -26.09 49.18
C LYS A 206 -40.10 -25.73 47.90
N THR A 207 -40.72 -25.85 46.73
CA THR A 207 -40.11 -25.53 45.45
C THR A 207 -40.08 -24.01 45.19
N ASN A 208 -41.15 -23.28 45.56
CA ASN A 208 -41.29 -21.87 45.21
C ASN A 208 -40.86 -20.89 46.32
N LEU A 209 -40.89 -21.28 47.60
CA LEU A 209 -40.47 -20.42 48.72
C LEU A 209 -39.03 -20.67 49.18
N LYS A 210 -38.30 -21.63 48.60
CA LYS A 210 -36.85 -21.80 48.86
C LYS A 210 -35.95 -20.85 48.07
N ALA A 211 -36.49 -19.88 47.33
CA ALA A 211 -35.73 -18.79 46.73
C ALA A 211 -35.98 -17.48 47.49
N LYS A 212 -35.35 -17.33 48.67
CA LYS A 212 -34.89 -16.07 49.31
C LYS A 212 -34.54 -16.30 50.78
N VAL A 213 -33.39 -16.92 51.04
CA VAL A 213 -32.54 -16.57 52.20
C VAL A 213 -31.09 -16.73 51.74
N GLN A 214 -30.47 -15.57 51.49
CA GLN A 214 -29.04 -15.25 51.30
C GLN A 214 -28.25 -16.05 50.26
#